data_AF-K8MR83-F1
#
_entry.id   AF-K8MR83-F1
#
_cell.length_a   1.000
_cell.length_b   1.000
_cell.length_c   1.000
_cell.angle_alpha   90.00
_cell.angle_beta   90.00
_cell.angle_gamma   90.00
#
_symmetry.space_group_name_H-M   'P 1'
#
loop_
_entity.id
_entity.type
_entity.pdbx_description
1 polymer ?
#
loop_
_entity_poly.entity_id
_entity_poly.type
_entity_poly.pdbx_seq_one_letter_code
_entity_poly.pdbx_strand_id
1 'polypeptide(L)'
;MSASQNTINLQNEITAIDTKITALNNASSKIDGVKVKVKTTKDDMSSLHIAGQKYDEEYEDEQSGIKACKKKITSKKTSVKEVIDEQIGVLQTYRMIVSAELLASKAADKLREKYEKMKGGK
;
A
#
# COMPACT_ATOMS: atom_id res chain seq x y z
N MET A 1 -21.53 -21.10 -25.99
CA MET A 1 -22.28 -20.15 -25.15
C MET A 1 -21.33 -19.13 -24.55
N SER A 2 -21.79 -17.91 -24.32
CA SER A 2 -21.03 -16.87 -23.58
C SER A 2 -20.95 -17.20 -22.09
N ALA A 3 -19.94 -16.64 -21.40
CA ALA A 3 -19.82 -16.72 -19.95
C ALA A 3 -21.09 -16.19 -19.26
N SER A 4 -21.46 -16.76 -18.11
CA SER A 4 -22.57 -16.20 -17.32
C SER A 4 -22.25 -14.79 -16.84
N GLN A 5 -23.30 -14.01 -16.57
CA GLN A 5 -23.14 -12.68 -15.99
C GLN A 5 -22.36 -12.73 -14.66
N ASN A 6 -22.52 -13.80 -13.87
CA ASN A 6 -21.75 -14.02 -12.66
C ASN A 6 -20.25 -14.15 -12.92
N THR A 7 -19.86 -14.99 -13.89
CA THR A 7 -18.47 -15.14 -14.32
C THR A 7 -17.87 -13.82 -14.81
N ILE A 8 -18.65 -13.02 -15.56
CA ILE A 8 -18.22 -11.70 -16.05
C ILE A 8 -18.02 -10.72 -14.89
N ASN A 9 -18.97 -10.65 -13.95
CA ASN A 9 -18.89 -9.76 -12.79
C ASN A 9 -17.67 -10.08 -11.92
N LEU A 10 -17.43 -11.35 -11.61
CA LEU A 10 -16.26 -11.80 -10.85
C LEU A 10 -14.94 -11.45 -11.55
N GLN A 11 -14.89 -11.56 -12.88
CA GLN A 11 -13.70 -11.17 -13.66
C GLN A 11 -13.43 -9.66 -13.61
N ASN A 12 -14.49 -8.84 -13.66
CA ASN A 12 -14.39 -7.40 -13.52
C ASN A 12 -13.96 -7.00 -12.11
N GLU A 13 -14.49 -7.69 -11.09
CA GLU A 13 -14.14 -7.46 -9.70
C GLU A 13 -12.67 -7.76 -9.42
N ILE A 14 -12.13 -8.88 -9.91
CA ILE A 14 -10.69 -9.18 -9.83
C ILE A 14 -9.86 -8.07 -10.47
N THR A 15 -10.24 -7.60 -11.65
CA THR A 15 -9.55 -6.50 -12.36
C THR A 15 -9.54 -5.20 -11.52
N ALA A 16 -10.67 -4.89 -10.88
CA ALA A 16 -10.78 -3.73 -10.00
C ALA A 16 -9.91 -3.87 -8.74
N ILE A 17 -9.84 -5.07 -8.14
CA ILE A 17 -8.95 -5.36 -7.00
C ILE A 17 -7.49 -5.23 -7.42
N ASP A 18 -7.09 -5.79 -8.56
CA ASP A 18 -5.71 -5.70 -9.07
C ASP A 18 -5.27 -4.26 -9.34
N THR A 19 -6.19 -3.43 -9.82
CA THR A 19 -5.96 -1.99 -10.01
C THR A 19 -5.69 -1.29 -8.67
N LYS A 20 -6.48 -1.60 -7.63
CA LYS A 20 -6.31 -1.04 -6.28
C LYS A 20 -4.98 -1.49 -5.66
N ILE A 21 -4.63 -2.77 -5.76
CA ILE A 21 -3.34 -3.29 -5.26
C ILE A 21 -2.17 -2.59 -5.95
N THR A 22 -2.23 -2.41 -7.27
CA THR A 22 -1.19 -1.71 -8.03
C THR A 22 -1.05 -0.25 -7.57
N ALA A 23 -2.16 0.45 -7.35
CA ALA A 23 -2.14 1.82 -6.84
C ALA A 23 -1.52 1.91 -5.44
N LEU A 24 -1.83 0.98 -4.55
CA LEU A 24 -1.26 0.92 -3.19
C LEU A 24 0.24 0.59 -3.22
N ASN A 25 0.68 -0.35 -4.06
CA ASN A 25 2.11 -0.64 -4.24
C ASN A 25 2.90 0.58 -4.74
N ASN A 26 2.32 1.33 -5.68
CA ASN A 26 2.89 2.58 -6.14
C ASN A 26 2.95 3.65 -5.03
N ALA A 27 1.92 3.72 -4.18
CA ALA A 27 1.91 4.62 -3.04
C ALA A 27 2.96 4.22 -1.98
N SER A 28 3.08 2.93 -1.64
CA SER A 28 4.10 2.41 -0.71
C SER A 28 5.51 2.73 -1.21
N SER A 29 5.77 2.53 -2.51
CA SER A 29 7.06 2.85 -3.14
C SER A 29 7.39 4.35 -3.09
N LYS A 30 6.39 5.22 -3.31
CA LYS A 30 6.57 6.69 -3.17
C LYS A 30 6.93 7.08 -1.75
N ILE A 31 6.31 6.45 -0.75
CA ILE A 31 6.62 6.69 0.67
C ILE A 31 8.04 6.26 0.98
N ASP A 32 8.47 5.08 0.54
CA ASP A 32 9.85 4.61 0.75
C ASP A 32 10.87 5.59 0.18
N GLY A 33 10.60 6.14 -1.01
CA GLY A 33 11.40 7.17 -1.66
C GLY A 33 11.49 8.51 -0.91
N VAL A 34 10.61 8.81 0.05
CA VAL A 34 10.67 10.03 0.86
C VAL A 34 11.89 9.97 1.78
N LYS A 35 12.95 10.71 1.40
CA LYS A 35 14.14 10.88 2.24
C LYS A 35 13.86 11.93 3.31
N VAL A 36 13.87 11.52 4.59
CA VAL A 36 13.80 12.43 5.73
C VAL A 36 15.19 13.04 5.96
N LYS A 37 15.57 14.02 5.13
CA LYS A 37 16.82 14.77 5.26
C LYS A 37 16.62 16.00 6.15
N VAL A 38 16.43 15.77 7.44
CA VAL A 38 16.52 16.84 8.43
C VAL A 38 17.99 16.95 8.83
N LYS A 39 18.67 18.01 8.35
CA LYS A 39 20.02 18.35 8.79
C LYS A 39 19.94 18.78 10.25
N THR A 40 20.45 17.93 11.14
CA THR A 40 20.82 18.33 12.50
C THR A 40 22.21 18.95 12.38
N THR A 41 22.35 20.23 12.68
CA THR A 41 23.65 20.90 12.66
C THR A 41 24.48 20.43 13.84
N LYS A 42 25.34 19.41 13.67
CA LYS A 42 26.45 19.17 14.61
C LYS A 42 27.61 18.29 14.11
N ASP A 43 27.96 18.35 12.83
CA ASP A 43 29.33 17.96 12.42
C ASP A 43 30.06 19.16 11.79
N ASP A 44 29.37 20.01 11.01
CA ASP A 44 30.00 21.17 10.33
C ASP A 44 29.94 22.51 11.10
N MET A 45 29.20 22.58 12.21
CA MET A 45 29.00 23.84 12.99
C MET A 45 29.67 23.84 14.36
N SER A 46 30.29 22.72 14.78
CA SER A 46 31.06 22.68 16.04
C SER A 46 32.23 23.65 16.04
N SER A 47 32.72 24.04 14.85
CA SER A 47 33.77 25.06 14.67
C SER A 47 33.27 26.50 14.85
N LEU A 48 31.95 26.73 14.82
CA LEU A 48 31.31 28.04 14.95
C LEU A 48 30.70 28.27 16.34
N HIS A 49 30.49 27.20 17.12
CA HIS A 49 29.96 27.29 18.48
C HIS A 49 31.11 27.53 19.48
N ILE A 50 31.23 28.77 19.96
CA ILE A 50 32.15 29.13 21.05
C ILE A 50 31.41 28.84 22.36
N ALA A 51 31.78 27.78 23.06
CA ALA A 51 31.18 27.40 24.33
C ALA A 51 31.30 28.55 25.38
N GLY A 52 30.20 28.85 26.08
CA GLY A 52 30.16 29.86 27.14
C GLY A 52 29.50 31.19 26.76
N GLN A 53 28.60 31.21 25.77
CA GLN A 53 27.83 32.41 25.43
C GLN A 53 26.36 32.30 25.85
N LYS A 54 25.71 33.47 25.98
CA LYS A 54 24.31 33.69 26.37
C LYS A 54 23.25 32.84 25.62
N TYR A 55 23.64 32.16 24.54
CA TYR A 55 22.76 31.48 23.59
C TYR A 55 22.91 29.95 23.57
N ASP A 56 23.67 29.36 24.52
CA ASP A 56 23.88 27.91 24.58
C ASP A 56 22.57 27.15 24.84
N GLU A 57 21.69 27.68 25.70
CA GLU A 57 20.35 27.12 25.96
C GLU A 57 19.45 27.19 24.73
N GLU A 58 19.42 28.34 24.04
CA GLU A 58 18.64 28.53 22.80
C GLU A 58 19.10 27.55 21.71
N TYR A 59 20.42 27.34 21.60
CA TYR A 59 21.00 26.36 20.66
C TYR A 59 20.59 24.91 21.00
N GLU A 60 20.64 24.51 22.27
CA GLU A 60 20.23 23.16 22.70
C GLU A 60 18.73 22.91 22.49
N ASP A 61 17.90 23.92 22.75
CA ASP A 61 16.46 23.87 22.52
C ASP A 61 16.13 23.73 21.03
N GLU A 62 16.79 24.50 20.16
CA GLU A 62 16.65 24.39 18.71
C GLU A 62 17.04 22.99 18.21
N GLN A 63 18.17 22.45 18.69
CA GLN A 63 18.59 21.08 18.33
C GLN A 63 17.59 20.03 18.78
N SER A 64 17.04 20.18 19.99
CA SER A 64 16.04 19.29 20.54
C SER A 64 14.74 19.34 19.74
N GLY A 65 14.31 20.54 19.33
CA GLY A 65 13.18 20.76 18.44
C GLY A 65 13.36 20.10 17.06
N ILE A 66 14.54 20.26 16.45
CA ILE A 66 14.87 19.66 15.16
C ILE A 66 14.85 18.12 15.25
N LYS A 67 15.46 17.54 16.29
CA LYS A 67 15.44 16.08 16.53
C LYS A 67 14.02 15.56 16.73
N ALA A 68 13.21 16.26 17.53
CA ALA A 68 11.82 15.90 17.78
C ALA A 68 10.98 15.95 16.48
N CYS A 69 11.18 16.97 15.65
CA CYS A 69 10.52 17.09 14.35
C CYS A 69 10.90 15.93 13.41
N LYS A 70 12.21 15.61 13.30
CA LYS A 70 12.69 14.46 12.51
C LYS A 70 12.05 13.14 12.96
N LYS A 71 11.94 12.92 14.28
CA LYS A 71 11.28 11.74 14.86
C LYS A 71 9.81 11.69 14.47
N LYS A 72 9.07 12.80 14.62
CA LYS A 72 7.65 12.90 14.24
C LYS A 72 7.42 12.57 12.76
N ILE A 73 8.25 13.12 11.86
CA ILE A 73 8.16 12.84 10.41
C ILE A 73 8.41 11.36 10.13
N THR A 74 9.44 10.79 10.74
CA THR A 74 9.80 9.38 10.56
C THR A 74 8.69 8.46 11.06
N SER A 75 8.15 8.71 12.26
CA SER A 75 7.03 7.93 12.80
C SER A 75 5.79 8.02 11.92
N LYS A 76 5.43 9.22 11.42
CA LYS A 76 4.28 9.38 10.52
C LYS A 76 4.48 8.61 9.21
N LYS A 77 5.70 8.66 8.65
CA LYS A 77 6.07 7.87 7.47
C LYS A 77 5.84 6.37 7.70
N THR A 78 6.32 5.84 8.82
CA THR A 78 6.14 4.43 9.20
C THR A 78 4.66 4.08 9.34
N SER A 79 3.89 4.84 10.10
CA SER A 79 2.47 4.53 10.31
C SER A 79 1.65 4.57 9.01
N VAL A 80 1.94 5.49 8.09
CA VAL A 80 1.25 5.50 6.78
C VAL A 80 1.64 4.28 5.95
N LYS A 81 2.91 3.84 6.00
CA LYS A 81 3.36 2.64 5.32
C LYS A 81 2.66 1.38 5.86
N GLU A 82 2.59 1.24 7.18
CA GLU A 82 1.91 0.11 7.85
C GLU A 82 0.45 -0.02 7.40
N VAL A 83 -0.28 1.10 7.33
CA VAL A 83 -1.68 1.11 6.87
C VAL A 83 -1.80 0.68 5.39
N ILE A 84 -0.88 1.13 4.53
CA ILE A 84 -0.88 0.73 3.12
C ILE A 84 -0.59 -0.77 2.97
N ASP A 85 0.40 -1.27 3.70
CA ASP A 85 0.82 -2.68 3.65
C ASP A 85 -0.31 -3.59 4.19
N GLU A 86 -1.02 -3.17 5.25
CA GLU A 86 -2.21 -3.86 5.76
C GLU A 86 -3.33 -3.91 4.72
N GLN A 87 -3.64 -2.79 4.07
CA GLN A 87 -4.68 -2.73 3.02
C GLN A 87 -4.34 -3.59 1.80
N ILE A 88 -3.05 -3.68 1.43
CA ILE A 88 -2.58 -4.60 0.38
C ILE A 88 -2.88 -6.04 0.79
N GLY A 89 -2.56 -6.43 2.03
CA GLY A 89 -2.83 -7.78 2.53
C GLY A 89 -4.31 -8.16 2.53
N VAL A 90 -5.17 -7.24 2.97
CA VAL A 90 -6.63 -7.42 2.93
C VAL A 90 -7.12 -7.61 1.50
N LEU A 91 -6.69 -6.76 0.56
CA LEU A 91 -7.10 -6.85 -0.85
C LEU A 91 -6.56 -8.11 -1.54
N GLN A 92 -5.34 -8.56 -1.20
CA GLN A 92 -4.79 -9.82 -1.70
C GLN A 92 -5.62 -11.02 -1.24
N THR A 93 -6.02 -11.03 0.03
CA THR A 93 -6.90 -12.07 0.58
C THR A 93 -8.25 -12.05 -0.12
N TYR A 94 -8.84 -10.86 -0.30
CA TYR A 94 -10.11 -10.72 -1.02
C TYR A 94 -10.01 -11.20 -2.47
N ARG A 95 -8.92 -10.85 -3.17
CA ARG A 95 -8.64 -11.33 -4.53
C ARG A 95 -8.61 -12.85 -4.62
N MET A 96 -8.01 -13.52 -3.63
CA MET A 96 -7.95 -15.00 -3.60
C MET A 96 -9.36 -15.60 -3.49
N ILE A 97 -10.20 -15.05 -2.62
CA ILE A 97 -11.60 -15.49 -2.44
C ILE A 97 -12.37 -15.34 -3.75
N VAL A 98 -12.37 -14.15 -4.34
CA VAL A 98 -13.09 -13.88 -5.61
C VAL A 98 -12.55 -14.75 -6.75
N SER A 99 -11.25 -15.05 -6.76
CA SER A 99 -10.65 -15.97 -7.75
C SER A 99 -11.16 -17.40 -7.61
N ALA A 100 -11.36 -17.88 -6.38
CA ALA A 100 -11.94 -19.20 -6.13
C ALA A 100 -13.41 -19.25 -6.58
N GLU A 101 -14.19 -18.21 -6.30
CA GLU A 101 -15.57 -18.07 -6.77
C GLU A 101 -15.64 -18.04 -8.31
N LEU A 102 -14.71 -17.35 -8.97
CA LEU A 102 -14.63 -17.32 -10.43
C LEU A 102 -14.35 -18.71 -11.01
N LEU A 103 -13.48 -19.50 -10.38
CA LEU A 103 -13.21 -20.88 -10.80
C LEU A 103 -14.47 -21.74 -10.70
N ALA A 104 -15.21 -21.64 -9.59
CA ALA A 104 -16.48 -22.34 -9.41
C ALA A 104 -17.52 -21.91 -10.45
N SER A 105 -17.66 -20.60 -10.69
CA SER A 105 -18.58 -20.06 -11.70
C SER A 105 -18.25 -20.54 -13.11
N LYS A 106 -16.97 -20.57 -13.49
CA LYS A 106 -16.51 -21.12 -14.78
C LYS A 106 -16.81 -22.62 -14.91
N ALA A 107 -16.69 -23.39 -13.83
CA ALA A 107 -17.03 -24.80 -13.83
C ALA A 107 -18.54 -25.02 -14.03
N ALA A 108 -19.38 -24.23 -13.36
CA ALA A 108 -20.83 -24.26 -13.52
C ALA A 108 -21.27 -23.90 -14.95
N ASP A 109 -20.66 -22.86 -15.55
CA ASP A 109 -20.93 -22.48 -16.95
C ASP A 109 -20.63 -23.63 -17.92
N LYS A 110 -19.51 -24.35 -17.72
CA LYS A 110 -19.14 -25.52 -18.53
C LYS A 110 -20.11 -26.69 -18.36
N LEU A 111 -20.55 -26.96 -17.13
CA LEU A 111 -21.52 -28.03 -16.86
C LEU A 111 -22.86 -27.74 -17.53
N ARG A 112 -23.34 -26.49 -17.45
CA ARG A 112 -24.56 -26.05 -18.13
C ARG A 112 -24.44 -26.23 -19.65
N GLU A 113 -23.32 -25.82 -20.24
CA GLU A 113 -23.09 -26.01 -21.68
C GLU A 113 -23.13 -27.48 -22.10
N LYS A 114 -22.50 -28.38 -21.33
CA LYS A 114 -22.56 -29.82 -21.61
C LYS A 114 -23.98 -30.35 -21.52
N TYR A 115 -24.74 -29.93 -20.50
CA TYR A 115 -26.12 -30.35 -20.30
C TYR A 115 -27.04 -29.90 -21.44
N GLU A 116 -26.91 -28.66 -21.91
CA GLU A 116 -27.68 -28.14 -23.03
C GLU A 116 -27.36 -28.87 -24.34
N LYS A 117 -26.10 -29.19 -24.60
CA LYS A 117 -25.70 -30.00 -25.77
C LYS A 117 -26.32 -31.40 -25.75
N MET A 118 -26.40 -32.02 -24.57
CA MET A 118 -27.05 -33.33 -24.41
C MET A 118 -28.58 -33.26 -24.60
N LYS A 119 -29.22 -32.15 -24.23
CA LYS A 119 -30.66 -31.94 -24.44
C LYS A 119 -31.04 -31.55 -25.86
N GLY A 120 -30.18 -30.81 -26.55
CA GLY A 120 -30.42 -30.30 -27.92
C GLY A 120 -30.09 -31.28 -29.04
N GLY A 121 -29.50 -32.44 -28.74
CA GLY A 121 -29.27 -33.51 -29.70
C GLY A 121 -30.48 -34.44 -29.84
N LYS A 122 -31.47 -34.03 -30.63
CA LYS A 122 -32.45 -34.90 -31.29
C LYS A 122 -32.46 -34.58 -32.77
#